data_AF-A0A3S4HG97-F1
#
_entry.id   AF-A0A3S4HG97-F1
#
_cell.length_a   1.000
_cell.length_b   1.000
_cell.length_c   1.000
_cell.angle_alpha   90.00
_cell.angle_beta   90.00
_cell.angle_gamma   90.00
#
_symmetry.space_group_name_H-M   'P 1'
#
loop_
_entity.id
_entity.type
_entity.pdbx_description
1 polymer ?
#
loop_
_entity_poly.entity_id
_entity_poly.type
_entity_poly.pdbx_seq_one_letter_code
_entity_poly.pdbx_strand_id
1 'polypeptide(L)'
;MTQSGMVSGAYSDKNRYPAFYRVGSGTQEIRDTNGHITSISGAYSYLTGGTAGSLGSYDQGKMISTNTNNQLYSLAQGPMGTHPRSGDSGSPLFAYDSVLQKWVIVGVDSSGGGGGTNWAVVDANFVNQAIQDDTDAPVTFMAGQGPLRWAFDSTDGTGTLTQQETVYQMHGQKGANLNAGKNLVFNGVDGQIVLEDTVNQGAGRCPLTIIIRYSPLTVPPGRAQVWILPGMQR
;
A
#
# COMPACT_ATOMS: atom_id res chain seq x y z
N MET A 1 1.89 -1.26 -8.62
CA MET A 1 3.34 -1.49 -8.45
C MET A 1 3.96 -1.82 -9.81
N THR A 2 5.27 -1.65 -9.95
CA THR A 2 6.02 -2.09 -11.13
C THR A 2 5.81 -3.58 -11.40
N GLN A 3 5.71 -3.96 -12.69
CA GLN A 3 5.72 -5.37 -13.09
C GLN A 3 7.13 -5.93 -13.32
N SER A 4 8.13 -5.07 -13.47
CA SER A 4 9.52 -5.51 -13.67
C SER A 4 10.15 -6.03 -12.37
N GLY A 5 9.67 -5.59 -11.20
CA GLY A 5 10.17 -6.05 -9.91
C GLY A 5 11.68 -5.96 -9.78
N MET A 6 12.28 -6.95 -9.11
CA MET A 6 13.73 -7.04 -8.85
C MET A 6 14.51 -7.68 -10.00
N VAL A 7 14.18 -7.33 -11.26
CA VAL A 7 14.93 -7.81 -12.43
C VAL A 7 16.13 -6.90 -12.67
N SER A 8 17.33 -7.48 -12.66
CA SER A 8 18.58 -6.75 -12.87
C SER A 8 18.57 -5.96 -14.19
N GLY A 9 18.77 -4.65 -14.08
CA GLY A 9 18.87 -3.74 -15.23
C GLY A 9 17.53 -3.31 -15.84
N ALA A 10 16.39 -3.79 -15.34
CA ALA A 10 15.07 -3.47 -15.92
C ALA A 10 14.80 -1.96 -15.99
N TYR A 11 15.22 -1.20 -14.97
CA TYR A 11 15.01 0.24 -14.88
C TYR A 11 16.05 1.08 -15.64
N SER A 12 16.95 0.44 -16.39
CA SER A 12 17.85 1.13 -17.33
C SER A 12 17.27 1.25 -18.74
N ASP A 13 16.20 0.51 -19.06
CA ASP A 13 15.49 0.60 -20.32
C ASP A 13 14.65 1.89 -20.40
N LYS A 14 15.15 2.87 -21.13
CA LYS A 14 14.49 4.17 -21.35
C LYS A 14 13.28 4.10 -22.27
N ASN A 15 13.14 3.04 -23.08
CA ASN A 15 11.95 2.89 -23.91
C ASN A 15 10.75 2.51 -23.04
N ARG A 16 10.97 1.63 -22.05
CA ARG A 16 9.96 1.25 -21.08
C ARG A 16 9.78 2.26 -19.95
N TYR A 17 10.90 2.75 -19.40
CA TYR A 17 10.91 3.67 -18.26
C TYR A 17 11.57 5.01 -18.64
N PRO A 18 10.86 5.88 -19.39
CA PRO A 18 11.42 7.13 -19.87
C PRO A 18 11.60 8.20 -18.78
N ALA A 19 10.91 8.08 -17.63
CA ALA A 19 10.93 9.10 -16.59
C ALA A 19 10.82 8.49 -15.18
N PHE A 20 11.57 9.07 -14.23
CA PHE A 20 11.56 8.70 -12.82
C PHE A 20 11.38 9.94 -11.94
N TYR A 21 10.37 9.93 -11.07
CA TYR A 21 10.07 11.03 -10.14
C TYR A 21 10.14 10.54 -8.70
N ARG A 22 10.62 11.41 -7.81
CA ARG A 22 10.62 11.16 -6.37
C ARG A 22 9.98 12.32 -5.62
N VAL A 23 9.54 12.05 -4.41
CA VAL A 23 9.06 13.04 -3.45
C VAL A 23 9.39 12.57 -2.04
N GLY A 24 9.81 13.47 -1.17
CA GLY A 24 10.17 13.15 0.21
C GLY A 24 10.36 14.41 1.04
N SER A 25 10.59 14.23 2.33
CA SER A 25 10.68 15.31 3.31
C SER A 25 11.96 15.21 4.13
N GLY A 26 13.09 14.87 3.51
CA GLY A 26 14.39 14.94 4.19
C GLY A 26 14.78 16.37 4.56
N THR A 27 15.98 16.53 5.12
CA THR A 27 16.59 17.84 5.35
C THR A 27 16.61 18.63 4.05
N GLN A 28 16.10 19.87 4.11
CA GLN A 28 15.88 20.70 2.94
C GLN A 28 17.07 21.63 2.75
N GLU A 29 17.71 21.53 1.59
CA GLU A 29 18.94 22.21 1.24
C GLU A 29 18.85 22.69 -0.22
N ILE A 30 19.39 23.87 -0.50
CA ILE A 30 19.71 24.29 -1.86
C ILE A 30 21.20 24.11 -2.02
N ARG A 31 21.61 23.42 -3.08
CA ARG A 31 23.00 23.44 -3.53
C ARG A 31 23.10 24.44 -4.68
N ASP A 32 24.26 25.05 -4.88
CA ASP A 32 24.58 25.80 -6.11
C ASP A 32 25.50 24.98 -7.04
N THR A 33 25.86 25.51 -8.22
CA THR A 33 26.71 24.81 -9.20
C THR A 33 28.16 24.66 -8.74
N ASN A 34 28.59 25.41 -7.73
CA ASN A 34 29.92 25.33 -7.13
C ASN A 34 29.96 24.33 -5.96
N GLY A 35 28.81 23.74 -5.61
CA GLY A 35 28.68 22.80 -4.51
C GLY A 35 28.44 23.45 -3.15
N HIS A 36 28.26 24.77 -3.07
CA HIS A 36 27.89 25.44 -1.84
C HIS A 36 26.47 25.04 -1.42
N ILE A 37 26.28 24.75 -0.14
CA ILE A 37 25.01 24.29 0.42
C ILE A 37 24.43 25.38 1.32
N THR A 38 23.21 25.80 1.01
CA THR A 38 22.36 26.64 1.86
C THR A 38 21.30 25.75 2.52
N SER A 39 21.37 25.61 3.84
CA SER A 39 20.34 24.90 4.60
C SER A 39 19.05 25.73 4.67
N ILE A 40 17.91 25.09 4.46
CA ILE A 40 16.59 25.74 4.45
C ILE A 40 15.75 25.28 5.65
N SER A 41 15.61 23.97 5.88
CA SER A 41 14.95 23.44 7.08
C SER A 41 15.40 22.02 7.41
N GLY A 42 15.11 21.59 8.64
CA GLY A 42 15.27 20.19 9.03
C GLY A 42 14.25 19.27 8.33
N ALA A 43 14.49 17.96 8.45
CA ALA A 43 13.60 16.93 7.94
C ALA A 43 12.17 17.03 8.49
N TYR A 44 11.23 16.43 7.77
CA TYR A 44 9.80 16.31 8.06
C TYR A 44 9.03 17.63 8.16
N SER A 45 9.60 18.72 7.66
CA SER A 45 8.96 20.05 7.67
C SER A 45 8.00 20.25 6.50
N TYR A 46 8.39 19.86 5.28
CA TYR A 46 7.57 19.91 4.07
C TYR A 46 8.12 18.93 3.01
N LEU A 47 7.32 18.70 1.96
CA LEU A 47 7.68 17.80 0.85
C LEU A 47 8.42 18.55 -0.25
N THR A 48 9.49 17.95 -0.76
CA THR A 48 10.16 18.33 -2.00
C THR A 48 10.28 17.15 -2.94
N GLY A 49 10.01 17.42 -4.22
CA GLY A 49 10.03 16.43 -5.27
C GLY A 49 10.79 16.91 -6.49
N GLY A 50 11.08 15.96 -7.37
CA GLY A 50 11.83 16.23 -8.59
C GLY A 50 12.12 14.96 -9.37
N THR A 51 12.99 15.12 -10.35
CA THR A 51 13.38 14.07 -11.28
C THR A 51 14.59 13.30 -10.75
N ALA A 52 14.65 12.02 -11.09
CA ALA A 52 15.81 11.16 -10.91
C ALA A 52 16.25 10.65 -12.29
N GLY A 53 17.57 10.52 -12.46
CA GLY A 53 18.16 10.06 -13.70
C GLY A 53 18.06 8.56 -13.91
N SER A 54 18.74 8.08 -14.96
CA SER A 54 18.80 6.64 -15.27
C SER A 54 19.39 5.85 -14.10
N LEU A 55 18.81 4.68 -13.86
CA LEU A 55 19.12 3.85 -12.70
C LEU A 55 19.96 2.65 -13.12
N GLY A 56 21.10 2.48 -12.45
CA GLY A 56 21.85 1.24 -12.43
C GLY A 56 21.21 0.24 -11.45
N SER A 57 21.50 -1.04 -11.64
CA SER A 57 20.99 -2.13 -10.81
C SER A 57 22.15 -2.86 -10.13
N TYR A 58 21.99 -3.23 -8.87
CA TYR A 58 22.93 -4.06 -8.13
C TYR A 58 22.21 -4.99 -7.15
N ASP A 59 22.95 -5.79 -6.40
CA ASP A 59 22.40 -6.81 -5.49
C ASP A 59 21.33 -7.68 -6.16
N GLN A 60 21.66 -8.19 -7.34
CA GLN A 60 20.79 -9.06 -8.14
C GLN A 60 19.43 -8.43 -8.50
N GLY A 61 19.35 -7.10 -8.58
CA GLY A 61 18.10 -6.39 -8.93
C GLY A 61 17.28 -5.92 -7.72
N LYS A 62 17.70 -6.25 -6.50
CA LYS A 62 17.04 -5.81 -5.26
C LYS A 62 17.24 -4.33 -4.99
N MET A 63 18.33 -3.77 -5.51
CA MET A 63 18.70 -2.39 -5.31
C MET A 63 18.96 -1.70 -6.65
N ILE A 64 18.56 -0.44 -6.73
CA ILE A 64 18.80 0.45 -7.87
C ILE A 64 19.44 1.75 -7.40
N SER A 65 20.26 2.36 -8.24
CA SER A 65 20.97 3.58 -7.86
C SER A 65 21.22 4.54 -9.02
N THR A 66 21.35 5.82 -8.70
CA THR A 66 21.80 6.85 -9.64
C THR A 66 22.64 7.90 -8.91
N ASN A 67 23.55 8.56 -9.63
CA ASN A 67 24.51 9.51 -9.07
C ASN A 67 23.90 10.90 -8.85
N THR A 68 22.88 10.98 -8.00
CA THR A 68 22.11 12.19 -7.72
C THR A 68 22.95 13.33 -7.12
N ASN A 69 24.04 13.01 -6.39
CA ASN A 69 24.86 14.03 -5.72
C ASN A 69 25.81 14.73 -6.69
N ASN A 70 26.57 13.96 -7.47
CA ASN A 70 27.60 14.53 -8.36
C ASN A 70 27.02 14.96 -9.71
N GLN A 71 25.81 14.51 -10.05
CA GLN A 71 25.14 14.85 -11.31
C GLN A 71 23.88 15.70 -11.11
N LEU A 72 23.74 16.39 -9.98
CA LEU A 72 22.55 17.17 -9.64
C LEU A 72 22.10 18.13 -10.77
N TYR A 73 23.06 18.77 -11.45
CA TYR A 73 22.81 19.70 -12.58
C TYR A 73 22.95 19.07 -13.95
N SER A 74 23.18 17.76 -14.04
CA SER A 74 23.29 17.06 -15.32
C SER A 74 21.91 16.90 -15.94
N LEU A 75 21.83 17.08 -17.27
CA LEU A 75 20.62 16.75 -18.05
C LEU A 75 20.20 15.29 -17.87
N ALA A 76 21.12 14.41 -17.48
CA ALA A 76 20.82 13.01 -17.17
C ALA A 76 19.88 12.84 -15.96
N GLN A 77 19.79 13.82 -15.05
CA GLN A 77 18.88 13.81 -13.90
C GLN A 77 17.52 14.45 -14.21
N GLY A 78 17.32 14.99 -15.42
CA GLY A 78 16.12 15.74 -15.80
C GLY A 78 16.14 17.20 -15.34
N PRO A 79 15.07 17.96 -15.64
CA PRO A 79 15.03 19.41 -15.40
C PRO A 79 14.96 19.80 -13.92
N MET A 80 14.59 18.87 -13.04
CA MET A 80 14.43 19.10 -11.60
C MET A 80 15.23 18.06 -10.81
N GLY A 81 16.52 17.92 -11.11
CA GLY A 81 17.40 16.98 -10.41
C GLY A 81 17.34 17.19 -8.90
N THR A 82 17.19 16.10 -8.15
CA THR A 82 17.12 16.12 -6.69
C THR A 82 18.09 15.13 -6.07
N HIS A 83 18.62 15.47 -4.90
CA HIS A 83 19.45 14.56 -4.10
C HIS A 83 18.82 14.36 -2.72
N PRO A 84 18.30 13.16 -2.44
CA PRO A 84 17.78 12.78 -1.12
C PRO A 84 18.78 12.99 0.02
N ARG A 85 18.28 13.48 1.15
CA ARG A 85 19.05 13.78 2.37
C ARG A 85 18.53 12.96 3.55
N SER A 86 19.17 13.08 4.71
CA SER A 86 18.70 12.47 5.94
C SER A 86 17.22 12.83 6.19
N GLY A 87 16.39 11.82 6.45
CA GLY A 87 14.93 11.96 6.55
C GLY A 87 14.16 11.68 5.26
N ASP A 88 14.83 11.50 4.12
CA ASP A 88 14.20 10.96 2.90
C ASP A 88 14.09 9.43 2.89
N SER A 89 14.71 8.73 3.84
CA SER A 89 14.64 7.26 3.91
C SER A 89 13.19 6.77 3.97
N GLY A 90 12.85 5.82 3.10
CA GLY A 90 11.49 5.31 2.87
C GLY A 90 10.68 6.09 1.83
N SER A 91 11.17 7.24 1.34
CA SER A 91 10.46 8.04 0.35
C SER A 91 10.33 7.32 -1.00
N PRO A 92 9.20 7.46 -1.70
CA PRO A 92 8.93 6.69 -2.91
C PRO A 92 9.72 7.20 -4.12
N LEU A 93 10.13 6.24 -4.95
CA LEU A 93 10.53 6.46 -6.34
C LEU A 93 9.45 5.90 -7.27
N PHE A 94 8.99 6.74 -8.17
CA PHE A 94 8.03 6.41 -9.21
C PHE A 94 8.71 6.37 -10.58
N ALA A 95 8.23 5.49 -11.45
CA ALA A 95 8.56 5.49 -12.87
C ALA A 95 7.30 5.53 -13.71
N TYR A 96 7.36 6.18 -14.87
CA TYR A 96 6.33 5.99 -15.89
C TYR A 96 6.63 4.70 -16.65
N ASP A 97 5.75 3.71 -16.59
CA ASP A 97 5.87 2.48 -17.39
C ASP A 97 5.10 2.68 -18.70
N SER A 98 5.83 2.83 -19.81
CA SER A 98 5.23 3.11 -21.13
C SER A 98 4.45 1.92 -21.69
N VAL A 99 4.76 0.69 -21.27
CA VAL A 99 4.02 -0.52 -21.65
C VAL A 99 2.67 -0.56 -20.93
N LEU A 100 2.65 -0.17 -19.65
CA LEU A 100 1.42 -0.10 -18.86
C LEU A 100 0.68 1.24 -18.97
N GLN A 101 1.30 2.22 -19.64
CA GLN A 101 0.84 3.60 -19.82
C GLN A 101 0.43 4.29 -18.50
N LYS A 102 1.15 4.02 -17.40
CA LYS A 102 0.85 4.57 -16.08
C LYS A 102 2.08 4.73 -15.21
N TRP A 103 1.96 5.59 -14.20
CA TRP A 103 2.96 5.70 -13.14
C TRP A 103 2.90 4.50 -12.20
N VAL A 104 4.07 3.97 -11.87
CA VAL A 104 4.24 2.84 -10.95
C VAL A 104 5.26 3.19 -9.89
N ILE A 105 5.03 2.76 -8.65
CA ILE A 105 6.08 2.74 -7.63
C ILE A 105 7.10 1.66 -7.98
N VAL A 106 8.39 2.03 -7.99
CA VAL A 106 9.50 1.12 -8.32
C VAL A 106 10.35 0.78 -7.10
N GLY A 107 10.49 1.70 -6.17
CA GLY A 107 11.35 1.51 -5.00
C GLY A 107 11.12 2.57 -3.93
N VAL A 108 11.80 2.37 -2.80
CA VAL A 108 11.83 3.31 -1.67
C VAL A 108 13.27 3.66 -1.33
N ASP A 109 13.52 4.93 -0.99
CA ASP A 109 14.85 5.43 -0.65
C ASP A 109 15.40 4.66 0.55
N SER A 110 16.61 4.11 0.43
CA SER A 110 17.19 3.23 1.44
C SER A 110 18.45 3.83 2.03
N SER A 111 19.38 4.24 1.17
CA SER A 111 20.69 4.72 1.59
C SER A 111 21.31 5.64 0.54
N GLY A 112 22.31 6.42 0.96
CA GLY A 112 23.24 7.10 0.06
C GLY A 112 24.62 6.43 0.12
N GLY A 113 25.32 6.38 -1.01
CA GLY A 113 26.68 5.84 -1.09
C GLY A 113 27.36 6.17 -2.42
N GLY A 114 28.68 6.44 -2.39
CA GLY A 114 29.47 6.70 -3.61
C GLY A 114 29.06 7.96 -4.40
N GLY A 115 28.37 8.91 -3.78
CA GLY A 115 27.80 10.09 -4.46
C GLY A 115 26.43 9.83 -5.10
N GLY A 116 25.86 8.64 -4.95
CA GLY A 116 24.51 8.34 -5.44
C GLY A 116 23.48 8.13 -4.35
N THR A 117 22.24 7.98 -4.81
CA THR A 117 21.13 7.49 -4.02
C THR A 117 20.83 6.05 -4.40
N ASN A 118 20.51 5.24 -3.40
CA ASN A 118 20.08 3.86 -3.56
C ASN A 118 18.64 3.69 -3.11
N TRP A 119 17.83 3.04 -3.94
CA TRP A 119 16.47 2.62 -3.59
C TRP A 119 16.39 1.10 -3.51
N ALA A 120 15.70 0.61 -2.49
CA ALA A 120 15.26 -0.78 -2.44
C ALA A 120 14.08 -0.94 -3.39
N VAL A 121 14.19 -1.85 -4.34
CA VAL A 121 13.13 -2.13 -5.31
C VAL A 121 11.95 -2.78 -4.58
N VAL A 122 10.73 -2.39 -4.95
CA VAL A 122 9.52 -2.99 -4.37
C VAL A 122 9.41 -4.45 -4.81
N ASP A 123 9.41 -5.37 -3.83
CA ASP A 123 9.10 -6.78 -4.06
C ASP A 123 7.58 -6.97 -4.11
N ALA A 124 7.03 -7.07 -5.32
CA ALA A 124 5.61 -7.28 -5.52
C ALA A 124 5.12 -8.61 -4.93
N ASN A 125 5.96 -9.66 -4.89
CA ASN A 125 5.58 -10.94 -4.30
C ASN A 125 5.46 -10.83 -2.78
N PHE A 126 6.46 -10.20 -2.14
CA PHE A 126 6.40 -9.92 -0.70
C PHE A 126 5.17 -9.09 -0.33
N VAL A 127 4.90 -8.00 -1.07
CA VAL A 127 3.73 -7.15 -0.81
C VAL A 127 2.42 -7.92 -1.01
N ASN A 128 2.31 -8.69 -2.09
CA ASN A 128 1.11 -9.48 -2.35
C ASN A 128 0.92 -10.58 -1.29
N GLN A 129 2.00 -11.21 -0.83
CA GLN A 129 1.93 -12.19 0.26
C GLN A 129 1.45 -11.54 1.55
N ALA A 130 1.97 -10.37 1.92
CA ALA A 130 1.50 -9.65 3.10
C ALA A 130 0.00 -9.31 3.01
N ILE A 131 -0.49 -8.90 1.83
CA ILE A 131 -1.93 -8.67 1.61
C ILE A 131 -2.73 -9.98 1.77
N GLN A 132 -2.23 -11.10 1.24
CA GLN A 132 -2.88 -12.40 1.37
C GLN A 132 -2.90 -12.91 2.81
N ASP A 133 -1.79 -12.78 3.53
CA ASP A 133 -1.66 -13.16 4.93
C ASP A 133 -2.65 -12.38 5.83
N ASP A 134 -2.99 -11.16 5.42
CA ASP A 134 -4.00 -10.32 6.07
C ASP A 134 -5.42 -10.50 5.52
N THR A 135 -5.70 -11.53 4.72
CA THR A 135 -7.02 -11.77 4.13
C THR A 135 -7.53 -13.17 4.46
N ASP A 136 -8.74 -13.24 5.04
CA ASP A 136 -9.44 -14.51 5.27
C ASP A 136 -9.88 -15.14 3.94
N ALA A 137 -10.26 -16.43 3.99
CA ALA A 137 -10.76 -17.14 2.81
C ALA A 137 -11.94 -16.38 2.16
N PRO A 138 -12.00 -16.31 0.82
CA PRO A 138 -13.05 -15.56 0.12
C PRO A 138 -14.43 -16.16 0.42
N VAL A 139 -15.36 -15.28 0.78
CA VAL A 139 -16.74 -15.61 1.09
C VAL A 139 -17.56 -15.57 -0.19
N THR A 140 -18.22 -16.67 -0.55
CA THR A 140 -19.05 -16.72 -1.78
C THR A 140 -20.52 -16.80 -1.40
N PHE A 141 -21.30 -15.81 -1.83
CA PHE A 141 -22.73 -15.77 -1.61
C PHE A 141 -23.48 -16.71 -2.57
N MET A 142 -24.37 -17.53 -2.03
CA MET A 142 -25.24 -18.44 -2.76
C MET A 142 -26.60 -17.78 -3.02
N ALA A 143 -26.83 -17.37 -4.27
CA ALA A 143 -28.07 -16.73 -4.69
C ALA A 143 -29.30 -17.62 -4.43
N GLY A 144 -30.38 -17.01 -3.93
CA GLY A 144 -31.64 -17.73 -3.64
C GLY A 144 -31.62 -18.57 -2.36
N GLN A 145 -30.51 -18.64 -1.61
CA GLN A 145 -30.38 -19.46 -0.41
C GLN A 145 -30.48 -18.67 0.90
N GLY A 146 -31.18 -17.54 0.88
CA GLY A 146 -31.32 -16.65 2.04
C GLY A 146 -30.06 -15.82 2.32
N PRO A 147 -30.08 -14.97 3.35
CA PRO A 147 -28.95 -14.11 3.68
C PRO A 147 -27.81 -14.91 4.30
N LEU A 148 -26.62 -14.36 4.15
CA LEU A 148 -25.42 -14.79 4.85
C LEU A 148 -25.41 -14.14 6.24
N ARG A 149 -25.37 -14.97 7.28
CA ARG A 149 -25.47 -14.56 8.69
C ARG A 149 -24.09 -14.36 9.27
N TRP A 150 -23.85 -13.22 9.89
CA TRP A 150 -22.56 -12.83 10.41
C TRP A 150 -22.60 -12.67 11.93
N ALA A 151 -22.09 -13.68 12.62
CA ALA A 151 -21.93 -13.70 14.07
C ALA A 151 -20.49 -13.35 14.48
N PHE A 152 -20.31 -12.73 15.63
CA PHE A 152 -18.99 -12.29 16.10
C PHE A 152 -18.88 -12.26 17.63
N ASP A 153 -17.83 -12.87 18.16
CA ASP A 153 -17.45 -12.76 19.56
C ASP A 153 -16.39 -11.66 19.73
N SER A 154 -16.80 -10.54 20.32
CA SER A 154 -15.91 -9.41 20.61
C SER A 154 -14.85 -9.71 21.68
N THR A 155 -15.03 -10.75 22.49
CA THR A 155 -14.08 -11.17 23.52
C THR A 155 -12.87 -11.83 22.88
N ASP A 156 -13.13 -12.74 21.94
CA ASP A 156 -12.09 -13.53 21.27
C ASP A 156 -11.58 -12.87 19.98
N GLY A 157 -12.35 -11.92 19.43
CA GLY A 157 -12.04 -11.25 18.17
C GLY A 157 -12.26 -12.15 16.95
N THR A 158 -13.15 -13.14 17.06
CA THR A 158 -13.44 -14.13 16.02
C THR A 158 -14.91 -14.13 15.67
N GLY A 159 -15.24 -14.50 14.44
CA GLY A 159 -16.61 -14.57 13.97
C GLY A 159 -16.76 -15.56 12.83
N THR A 160 -18.01 -15.75 12.42
CA THR A 160 -18.34 -16.62 11.30
C THR A 160 -19.32 -15.95 10.36
N LEU A 161 -19.19 -16.27 9.08
CA LEU A 161 -20.16 -15.94 8.03
C LEU A 161 -20.77 -17.24 7.54
N THR A 162 -22.05 -17.45 7.83
CA THR A 162 -22.73 -18.72 7.60
C THR A 162 -23.88 -18.54 6.61
N GLN A 163 -23.93 -19.42 5.61
CA GLN A 163 -25.06 -19.50 4.68
C GLN A 163 -25.33 -20.99 4.39
N GLN A 164 -26.55 -21.45 4.71
CA GLN A 164 -26.88 -22.89 4.72
C GLN A 164 -25.86 -23.68 5.55
N GLU A 165 -25.22 -24.69 4.96
CA GLU A 165 -24.20 -25.53 5.60
C GLU A 165 -22.77 -24.97 5.45
N THR A 166 -22.59 -23.89 4.68
CA THR A 166 -21.27 -23.29 4.44
C THR A 166 -20.95 -22.27 5.52
N VAL A 167 -19.78 -22.44 6.15
CA VAL A 167 -19.27 -21.56 7.21
C VAL A 167 -17.90 -21.03 6.82
N TYR A 168 -17.75 -19.71 6.80
CA TYR A 168 -16.47 -19.03 6.64
C TYR A 168 -16.03 -18.42 7.97
N GLN A 169 -14.74 -18.54 8.29
CA GLN A 169 -14.16 -17.89 9.46
C GLN A 169 -13.89 -16.41 9.16
N MET A 170 -13.96 -15.59 10.21
CA MET A 170 -13.67 -14.17 10.17
C MET A 170 -12.89 -13.76 11.41
N HIS A 171 -11.89 -12.90 11.23
CA HIS A 171 -11.12 -12.34 12.34
C HIS A 171 -11.27 -10.82 12.43
N GLY A 172 -11.56 -10.33 13.64
CA GLY A 172 -11.69 -8.91 13.97
C GLY A 172 -10.66 -8.46 15.00
N GLN A 173 -10.88 -7.29 15.60
CA GLN A 173 -10.01 -6.79 16.66
C GLN A 173 -10.05 -7.72 17.88
N LYS A 174 -8.87 -8.06 18.42
CA LYS A 174 -8.73 -8.83 19.66
C LYS A 174 -8.12 -7.97 20.77
N GLY A 175 -8.91 -7.63 21.78
CA GLY A 175 -8.48 -6.69 22.82
C GLY A 175 -8.06 -5.34 22.20
N ALA A 176 -6.83 -4.90 22.41
CA ALA A 176 -6.27 -3.70 21.78
C ALA A 176 -5.55 -3.96 20.43
N ASN A 177 -5.45 -5.21 20.00
CA ASN A 177 -4.73 -5.58 18.77
C ASN A 177 -5.62 -5.41 17.52
N LEU A 178 -5.42 -4.30 16.81
CA LEU A 178 -6.09 -4.03 15.54
C LEU A 178 -5.64 -4.98 14.42
N ASN A 179 -4.39 -5.45 14.45
CA ASN A 179 -3.79 -6.35 13.45
C ASN A 179 -4.26 -7.81 13.57
N ALA A 180 -5.03 -8.13 14.62
CA ALA A 180 -5.72 -9.42 14.68
C ALA A 180 -6.84 -9.52 13.63
N GLY A 181 -7.38 -8.38 13.21
CA GLY A 181 -8.42 -8.30 12.19
C GLY A 181 -7.88 -8.63 10.81
N LYS A 182 -8.68 -9.38 10.04
CA LYS A 182 -8.35 -9.80 8.67
C LYS A 182 -9.33 -9.20 7.67
N ASN A 183 -8.88 -9.05 6.44
CA ASN A 183 -9.69 -8.59 5.33
C ASN A 183 -10.69 -9.68 4.93
N LEU A 184 -11.88 -9.27 4.51
CA LEU A 184 -12.87 -10.16 3.90
C LEU A 184 -13.04 -9.80 2.43
N VAL A 185 -13.07 -10.82 1.57
CA VAL A 185 -13.41 -10.67 0.15
C VAL A 185 -14.72 -11.38 -0.10
N PHE A 186 -15.71 -10.66 -0.62
CA PHE A 186 -17.02 -11.22 -0.93
C PHE A 186 -17.23 -11.37 -2.43
N ASN A 187 -17.70 -12.54 -2.84
CA ASN A 187 -18.02 -12.89 -4.21
C ASN A 187 -19.51 -13.25 -4.34
N GLY A 188 -20.03 -13.21 -5.57
CA GLY A 188 -21.43 -13.51 -5.89
C GLY A 188 -22.22 -12.26 -6.29
N VAL A 189 -23.45 -12.47 -6.74
CA VAL A 189 -24.36 -11.40 -7.18
C VAL A 189 -25.50 -11.22 -6.18
N ASP A 190 -25.95 -9.97 -6.00
CA ASP A 190 -27.06 -9.60 -5.12
C ASP A 190 -26.98 -10.18 -3.70
N GLY A 191 -25.74 -10.22 -3.17
CA GLY A 191 -25.45 -10.68 -1.82
C GLY A 191 -26.28 -9.97 -0.76
N GLN A 192 -26.77 -10.73 0.23
CA GLN A 192 -27.41 -10.18 1.42
C GLN A 192 -26.67 -10.69 2.65
N ILE A 193 -26.25 -9.76 3.50
CA ILE A 193 -25.57 -10.06 4.76
C ILE A 193 -26.42 -9.50 5.90
N VAL A 194 -26.63 -10.32 6.92
CA VAL A 194 -27.29 -9.96 8.18
C VAL A 194 -26.28 -10.06 9.30
N LEU A 195 -26.03 -8.95 9.98
CA LEU A 195 -25.24 -8.92 11.21
C LEU A 195 -26.09 -9.48 12.36
N GLU A 196 -25.54 -10.44 13.09
CA GLU A 196 -26.14 -11.00 14.30
C GLU A 196 -25.51 -10.37 15.55
N ASP A 197 -24.27 -9.89 15.42
CA ASP A 197 -23.52 -9.18 16.45
C ASP A 197 -22.92 -7.87 15.91
N THR A 198 -22.55 -6.97 16.83
CA THR A 198 -21.73 -5.81 16.50
C THR A 198 -20.32 -6.28 16.15
N VAL A 199 -19.82 -5.89 14.98
CA VAL A 199 -18.51 -6.31 14.47
C VAL A 199 -17.53 -5.14 14.53
N ASN A 200 -16.39 -5.36 15.20
CA ASN A 200 -15.23 -4.49 15.08
C ASN A 200 -14.10 -5.27 14.40
N GLN A 201 -13.84 -4.94 13.13
CA GLN A 201 -12.89 -5.67 12.30
C GLN A 201 -11.44 -5.21 12.50
N GLY A 202 -11.17 -4.25 13.39
CA GLY A 202 -9.82 -3.73 13.62
C GLY A 202 -9.24 -3.09 12.35
N ALA A 203 -8.06 -3.55 11.95
CA ALA A 203 -7.42 -3.15 10.69
C ALA A 203 -7.91 -3.93 9.47
N GLY A 204 -8.76 -4.95 9.66
CA GLY A 204 -9.36 -5.72 8.59
C GLY A 204 -10.30 -4.85 7.75
N ARG A 205 -10.10 -4.89 6.43
CA ARG A 205 -10.90 -4.16 5.45
C ARG A 205 -11.91 -5.08 4.79
N CYS A 206 -13.06 -4.50 4.42
CA CYS A 206 -13.99 -5.11 3.49
C CYS A 206 -14.22 -4.18 2.29
N PRO A 207 -13.68 -4.49 1.09
CA PRO A 207 -14.06 -3.78 -0.13
C PRO A 207 -15.47 -4.25 -0.53
N LEU A 208 -16.50 -3.41 -0.35
CA LEU A 208 -17.89 -3.78 -0.63
C LEU A 208 -18.38 -3.35 -2.01
N THR A 209 -19.06 -4.28 -2.68
CA THR A 209 -20.15 -4.02 -3.64
C THR A 209 -21.35 -4.89 -3.26
N ILE A 210 -21.84 -4.77 -2.02
CA ILE A 210 -22.94 -5.60 -1.48
C ILE A 210 -23.95 -4.72 -0.73
N ILE A 211 -25.23 -5.09 -0.81
CA ILE A 211 -26.31 -4.44 -0.03
C ILE A 211 -26.37 -5.12 1.35
N ILE A 212 -25.91 -4.43 2.38
CA ILE A 212 -26.05 -4.88 3.77
C ILE A 212 -27.47 -4.57 4.25
N ARG A 213 -28.21 -5.58 4.71
CA ARG A 213 -29.57 -5.41 5.26
C ARG A 213 -29.56 -5.79 6.74
N TYR A 214 -29.81 -4.82 7.60
CA TYR A 214 -30.04 -5.04 9.01
C TYR A 214 -31.37 -5.78 9.21
N SER A 215 -31.35 -6.93 9.87
CA SER A 215 -32.58 -7.62 10.30
C SER A 215 -32.85 -7.34 11.78
N PRO A 216 -33.96 -6.66 12.13
CA PRO A 216 -34.33 -6.36 13.52
C PRO A 216 -34.97 -7.56 14.26
N LEU A 217 -35.10 -8.71 13.61
CA LEU A 217 -35.69 -9.90 14.22
C LEU A 217 -34.69 -10.46 15.24
N THR A 218 -35.00 -10.23 16.52
CA THR A 218 -34.29 -10.60 17.77
C THR A 218 -33.17 -9.68 18.28
N VAL A 219 -33.34 -8.37 18.20
CA VAL A 219 -32.56 -7.45 19.08
C VAL A 219 -33.47 -6.93 20.20
N PRO A 220 -33.14 -7.14 21.49
CA PRO A 220 -33.82 -6.46 22.59
C PRO A 220 -33.76 -4.94 22.36
N PRO A 221 -34.82 -4.17 22.66
CA PRO A 221 -34.82 -2.73 22.42
C PRO A 221 -33.66 -2.08 23.18
N GLY A 222 -32.61 -1.66 22.46
CA GLY A 222 -31.44 -1.00 23.05
C GLY A 222 -30.08 -1.17 22.36
N ARG A 223 -29.91 -2.05 21.35
CA ARG A 223 -28.59 -2.21 20.68
C ARG A 223 -28.67 -1.98 19.17
N ALA A 224 -28.29 -0.79 18.70
CA ALA A 224 -27.93 -0.63 17.30
C ALA A 224 -26.67 -1.49 17.03
N GLN A 225 -26.75 -2.45 16.11
CA GLN A 225 -25.56 -3.16 15.64
C GLN A 225 -24.79 -2.25 14.70
N VAL A 226 -23.51 -2.05 15.02
CA VAL A 226 -22.62 -1.16 14.27
C VAL A 226 -21.54 -2.01 13.64
N TRP A 227 -21.12 -1.61 12.45
CA TRP A 227 -19.95 -2.17 11.81
C TRP A 227 -18.89 -1.09 11.62
N ILE A 228 -17.70 -1.34 12.16
CA ILE A 228 -16.59 -0.37 12.17
C ILE A 228 -15.45 -0.92 11.31
N LEU A 229 -14.99 -0.10 10.35
CA LEU A 229 -13.94 -0.43 9.39
C LEU A 229 -12.91 0.72 9.28
N PRO A 230 -11.66 0.42 8.89
CA PRO A 230 -10.62 1.43 8.62
C PRO A 230 -10.84 2.22 7.32
N GLY A 231 -11.84 1.87 6.50
CA GLY A 231 -12.24 2.67 5.34
C GLY A 231 -13.22 1.94 4.41
N MET A 232 -14.14 2.71 3.81
CA MET A 232 -15.08 2.27 2.78
C MET A 232 -14.65 2.92 1.46
N GLN A 233 -14.20 2.15 0.46
CA GLN A 233 -14.06 2.69 -0.90
C GLN A 233 -15.45 2.67 -1.53
N ARG A 234 -15.95 3.85 -1.90
CA ARG A 234 -17.17 4.02 -2.69
C ARG A 234 -16.88 3.76 -4.17
#